data_AF-A0A2V4AKC5-F1
#
_entry.id   AF-A0A2V4AKC5-F1
#
_cell.length_a   1.000
_cell.length_b   1.000
_cell.length_c   1.000
_cell.angle_alpha   90.00
_cell.angle_beta   90.00
_cell.angle_gamma   90.00
#
_symmetry.space_group_name_H-M   'P 1'
#
loop_
_entity.id
_entity.type
_entity.pdbx_description
1 polymer ?
#
loop_
_entity_poly.entity_id
_entity_poly.type
_entity_poly.pdbx_seq_one_letter_code
_entity_poly.pdbx_strand_id
1 'polypeptide(L)'
;MDENPHTPEQPHSPTDRQQDHPLFAKPPVPPPPAGPDHHQPAGGKRARSRVGVLAAGAAVVAALVGGAGGAAIVTAADGGSSGSAASALGSATGQTVANTGSDVSAVARKVLPSVVQVDVTTADGEAIGSGVILSEDGKILTNAHVVDGAVGDVEVTLSDGTTYRASVLGADTTADIAVLQAHGASGLTPATLGDSASVQVGQEVVAIGSPAGLQNTVTSGIVSAVDRHLSELNRRQEQPSPFGGRQAFDQAAGTPSYTAIQTDASINHGNSGGPLVNTSGEVIGINSAMYSPSSGSIGIGFAIPIDDAKAIVDNIENGT
;
A
#
# COMPACT_ATOMS: atom_id res chain seq x y z
N MET A 1 -47.31 74.61 21.43
CA MET A 1 -47.68 73.22 21.78
C MET A 1 -46.37 72.54 22.12
N ASP A 2 -46.10 72.45 23.42
CA ASP A 2 -44.91 71.94 24.13
C ASP A 2 -45.46 71.58 25.52
N GLU A 3 -45.09 70.56 26.28
CA GLU A 3 -44.06 69.52 26.30
C GLU A 3 -44.58 68.48 27.32
N ASN A 4 -44.35 67.17 27.12
CA ASN A 4 -43.96 66.29 28.24
C ASN A 4 -43.31 65.01 27.68
N PRO A 5 -42.19 64.53 28.24
CA PRO A 5 -41.34 63.52 27.62
C PRO A 5 -41.73 62.09 28.00
N HIS A 6 -41.57 61.17 27.05
CA HIS A 6 -41.71 59.73 27.24
C HIS A 6 -40.43 59.14 27.88
N THR A 7 -40.63 58.44 29.00
CA THR A 7 -39.66 57.55 29.65
C THR A 7 -39.38 56.33 28.76
N PRO A 8 -38.12 55.92 28.51
CA PRO A 8 -37.82 54.65 27.85
C PRO A 8 -37.93 53.46 28.82
N GLU A 9 -38.68 52.43 28.43
CA GLU A 9 -38.74 51.11 29.06
C GLU A 9 -37.38 50.40 29.00
N GLN A 10 -36.98 49.77 30.11
CA GLN A 10 -35.86 48.85 30.14
C GLN A 10 -36.29 47.45 29.66
N PRO A 11 -35.53 46.78 28.78
CA PRO A 11 -35.78 45.37 28.47
C PRO A 11 -35.26 44.46 29.59
N HIS A 12 -36.11 43.50 29.96
CA HIS A 12 -35.93 42.47 30.97
C HIS A 12 -34.72 41.56 30.74
N SER A 13 -33.99 41.26 31.82
CA SER A 13 -32.98 40.19 31.88
C SER A 13 -33.63 38.80 31.75
N PRO A 14 -33.09 37.90 30.91
CA PRO A 14 -33.53 36.51 30.91
C PRO A 14 -32.96 35.78 32.14
N THR A 15 -33.86 35.15 32.89
CA THR A 15 -33.59 34.34 34.08
C THR A 15 -32.86 33.05 33.69
N ASP A 16 -31.71 32.80 34.31
CA ASP A 16 -31.01 31.51 34.28
C ASP A 16 -31.93 30.40 34.81
N ARG A 17 -32.41 29.53 33.91
CA ARG A 17 -32.92 28.21 34.29
C ARG A 17 -31.78 27.22 34.26
N GLN A 18 -31.15 27.06 35.41
CA GLN A 18 -30.22 25.99 35.71
C GLN A 18 -30.98 24.66 35.63
N GLN A 19 -30.74 23.90 34.55
CA GLN A 19 -31.22 22.53 34.39
C GLN A 19 -30.27 21.59 35.15
N ASP A 20 -30.77 20.98 36.22
CA ASP A 20 -30.11 19.89 36.93
C ASP A 20 -29.98 18.66 36.00
N HIS A 21 -28.76 18.37 35.58
CA HIS A 21 -28.42 17.09 34.94
C HIS A 21 -28.14 16.03 36.01
N PRO A 22 -28.77 14.85 35.98
CA PRO A 22 -28.43 13.77 36.88
C PRO A 22 -27.02 13.23 36.58
N LEU A 23 -26.20 13.14 37.63
CA LEU A 23 -24.85 12.59 37.60
C LEU A 23 -24.88 11.12 37.14
N PHE A 24 -24.42 10.85 35.92
CA PHE A 24 -24.08 9.50 35.48
C PHE A 24 -22.82 9.03 36.20
N ALA A 25 -22.97 7.98 37.00
CA ALA A 25 -21.86 7.27 37.63
C ALA A 25 -20.94 6.65 36.58
N LYS A 26 -19.61 6.82 36.76
CA LYS A 26 -18.60 6.16 35.92
C LYS A 26 -18.71 4.64 36.07
N PRO A 27 -18.71 3.85 34.97
CA PRO A 27 -18.67 2.39 35.06
C PRO A 27 -17.31 1.92 35.64
N PRO A 28 -17.28 0.76 36.33
CA PRO A 28 -16.07 0.25 36.95
C PRO A 28 -15.03 -0.17 35.89
N VAL A 29 -13.76 0.13 36.20
CA VAL A 29 -12.60 -0.26 35.38
C VAL A 29 -12.37 -1.77 35.53
N PRO A 30 -12.23 -2.55 34.43
CA PRO A 30 -11.90 -3.96 34.50
C PRO A 30 -10.47 -4.18 35.02
N PRO A 31 -10.18 -5.30 35.71
CA PRO A 31 -8.83 -5.60 36.18
C PRO A 31 -7.87 -5.81 35.00
N PRO A 32 -6.57 -5.53 35.18
CA PRO A 32 -5.57 -5.74 34.14
C PRO A 32 -5.45 -7.23 33.78
N PRO A 33 -5.09 -7.55 32.52
CA PRO A 33 -4.89 -8.93 32.09
C PRO A 33 -3.73 -9.57 32.86
N ALA A 34 -3.91 -10.84 33.22
CA ALA A 34 -2.85 -11.65 33.81
C ALA A 34 -1.65 -11.71 32.85
N GLY A 35 -0.46 -11.38 33.36
CA GLY A 35 0.79 -11.47 32.60
C GLY A 35 1.09 -12.92 32.20
N PRO A 36 1.90 -13.13 31.15
CA PRO A 36 2.23 -14.47 30.67
C PRO A 36 3.04 -15.24 31.71
N ASP A 37 2.61 -16.48 31.99
CA ASP A 37 3.31 -17.44 32.83
C ASP A 37 4.72 -17.70 32.26
N HIS A 38 5.74 -17.24 32.99
CA HIS A 38 7.12 -17.59 32.71
C HIS A 38 7.38 -19.06 33.09
N HIS A 39 7.19 -19.97 32.13
CA HIS A 39 7.75 -21.32 32.20
C HIS A 39 9.28 -21.24 32.08
N GLN A 40 9.95 -21.39 33.22
CA GLN A 40 11.40 -21.53 33.31
C GLN A 40 11.82 -22.97 32.96
N PRO A 41 12.68 -23.21 31.94
CA PRO A 41 13.26 -24.52 31.73
C PRO A 41 14.40 -24.73 32.72
N ALA A 42 14.32 -25.81 33.51
CA ALA A 42 15.38 -26.27 34.38
C ALA A 42 16.64 -26.65 33.59
N GLY A 43 17.80 -26.14 34.01
CA GLY A 43 19.08 -26.40 33.39
C GLY A 43 19.58 -27.84 33.61
N GLY A 44 19.81 -28.55 32.50
CA GLY A 44 20.51 -29.84 32.45
C GLY A 44 21.92 -29.69 31.85
N LYS A 45 22.92 -30.22 32.56
CA LYS A 45 24.36 -30.04 32.31
C LYS A 45 24.87 -30.80 31.08
N ARG A 46 25.87 -30.21 30.41
CA ARG A 46 26.66 -30.76 29.29
C ARG A 46 27.33 -32.11 29.63
N ALA A 47 27.37 -33.02 28.66
CA ALA A 47 28.45 -34.01 28.54
C ALA A 47 28.94 -34.06 27.08
N ARG A 48 30.24 -33.79 26.91
CA ARG A 48 30.99 -33.99 25.66
C ARG A 48 31.37 -35.46 25.55
N SER A 49 31.34 -36.04 24.35
CA SER A 49 32.31 -37.07 24.00
C SER A 49 32.80 -36.85 22.56
N ARG A 50 34.14 -36.87 22.42
CA ARG A 50 34.91 -36.81 21.18
C ARG A 50 35.55 -38.17 21.03
N VAL A 51 35.35 -38.87 19.90
CA VAL A 51 36.26 -39.84 19.23
C VAL A 51 35.65 -39.97 17.83
N GLY A 52 36.22 -39.46 16.72
CA GLY A 52 37.46 -39.87 16.04
C GLY A 52 37.25 -41.25 15.37
N VAL A 53 37.58 -41.58 14.13
CA VAL A 53 38.42 -40.99 13.08
C VAL A 53 38.34 -42.00 11.89
N LEU A 54 38.43 -41.48 10.66
CA LEU A 54 38.91 -42.11 9.40
C LEU A 54 38.12 -43.22 8.66
N ALA A 55 37.73 -42.91 7.42
CA ALA A 55 38.42 -43.36 6.19
C ALA A 55 37.78 -42.62 4.99
N ALA A 56 38.44 -41.64 4.37
CA ALA A 56 39.44 -41.79 3.31
C ALA A 56 38.86 -42.35 2.00
N GLY A 57 38.90 -41.55 0.92
CA GLY A 57 38.72 -42.06 -0.44
C GLY A 57 38.22 -41.01 -1.42
N ALA A 58 39.09 -40.61 -2.35
CA ALA A 58 38.94 -39.52 -3.30
C ALA A 58 37.92 -39.77 -4.42
N ALA A 59 37.36 -38.69 -4.99
CA ALA A 59 37.46 -38.38 -6.42
C ALA A 59 36.85 -37.00 -6.73
N VAL A 60 37.73 -36.07 -7.13
CA VAL A 60 37.36 -34.83 -7.84
C VAL A 60 37.31 -35.19 -9.34
N VAL A 61 36.51 -34.42 -10.08
CA VAL A 61 36.54 -34.18 -11.54
C VAL A 61 35.40 -34.84 -12.35
N ALA A 62 34.48 -33.94 -12.73
CA ALA A 62 33.72 -33.86 -13.98
C ALA A 62 32.82 -35.02 -14.41
N ALA A 63 31.51 -34.75 -14.33
CA ALA A 63 30.59 -35.12 -15.41
C ALA A 63 29.59 -33.98 -15.64
N LEU A 64 30.00 -33.02 -16.48
CA LEU A 64 29.18 -31.99 -17.11
C LEU A 64 28.30 -32.55 -18.24
N VAL A 65 27.94 -33.83 -18.19
CA VAL A 65 27.03 -34.47 -19.15
C VAL A 65 26.22 -35.50 -18.37
N GLY A 66 25.07 -35.08 -17.84
CA GLY A 66 24.04 -36.00 -17.36
C GLY A 66 23.32 -36.64 -18.55
N GLY A 67 24.05 -37.40 -19.35
CA GLY A 67 23.57 -38.19 -20.46
C GLY A 67 24.22 -39.57 -20.39
N ALA A 68 23.37 -40.60 -20.39
CA ALA A 68 23.66 -42.04 -20.44
C ALA A 68 23.92 -42.76 -19.09
N GLY A 69 22.99 -43.66 -18.76
CA GLY A 69 23.32 -44.99 -18.26
C GLY A 69 23.43 -45.17 -16.74
N GLY A 70 22.38 -45.68 -16.11
CA GLY A 70 22.42 -46.15 -14.73
C GLY A 70 21.32 -47.15 -14.43
N ALA A 71 21.37 -48.34 -15.04
CA ALA A 71 20.57 -49.48 -14.61
C ALA A 71 21.45 -50.73 -14.55
N ALA A 72 21.87 -51.10 -13.35
CA ALA A 72 22.35 -52.45 -13.05
C ALA A 72 22.01 -52.77 -11.59
N ILE A 73 20.81 -53.29 -11.37
CA ILE A 73 20.50 -54.08 -10.18
C ILE A 73 20.96 -55.52 -10.45
N VAL A 74 22.07 -55.92 -9.82
CA VAL A 74 22.46 -57.34 -9.76
C VAL A 74 21.71 -57.95 -8.59
N THR A 75 20.70 -58.77 -8.86
CA THR A 75 20.10 -59.65 -7.87
C THR A 75 20.69 -61.05 -8.00
N ALA A 76 21.31 -61.52 -6.92
CA ALA A 76 21.62 -62.93 -6.72
C ALA A 76 21.02 -63.36 -5.38
N ALA A 77 20.00 -64.24 -5.47
CA ALA A 77 19.55 -65.31 -4.55
C ALA A 77 19.57 -65.02 -3.02
N ASP A 78 18.48 -65.16 -2.25
CA ASP A 78 17.57 -66.31 -2.17
C ASP A 78 16.20 -65.94 -1.59
N GLY A 79 15.13 -66.59 -2.11
CA GLY A 79 13.95 -66.94 -1.33
C GLY A 79 12.88 -65.88 -1.04
N GLY A 80 11.82 -65.87 -1.87
CA GLY A 80 10.45 -65.63 -1.40
C GLY A 80 9.90 -64.20 -1.49
N SER A 81 8.72 -64.10 -2.12
CA SER A 81 7.81 -62.95 -2.16
C SER A 81 8.04 -61.95 -3.30
N SER A 82 7.18 -62.07 -4.31
CA SER A 82 6.95 -61.10 -5.36
C SER A 82 6.56 -59.74 -4.77
N GLY A 83 7.47 -58.78 -4.82
CA GLY A 83 7.21 -57.38 -4.56
C GLY A 83 8.03 -56.57 -5.56
N SER A 84 7.52 -56.41 -6.77
CA SER A 84 8.07 -55.47 -7.75
C SER A 84 7.93 -54.06 -7.18
N ALA A 85 8.90 -53.60 -6.40
CA ALA A 85 9.12 -52.19 -6.18
C ALA A 85 9.70 -51.63 -7.49
N ALA A 86 8.82 -51.37 -8.45
CA ALA A 86 9.13 -50.49 -9.55
C ALA A 86 9.42 -49.12 -8.92
N SER A 87 10.70 -48.83 -8.70
CA SER A 87 11.16 -47.45 -8.56
C SER A 87 10.89 -46.76 -9.88
N ALA A 88 9.66 -46.26 -10.03
CA ALA A 88 9.35 -45.21 -10.96
C ALA A 88 10.04 -43.93 -10.44
N LEU A 89 11.36 -43.88 -10.58
CA LEU A 89 12.05 -42.61 -10.74
C LEU A 89 11.62 -42.09 -12.11
N GLY A 90 10.39 -41.56 -12.17
CA GLY A 90 10.04 -40.63 -13.22
C GLY A 90 11.09 -39.55 -13.16
N SER A 91 11.85 -39.37 -14.24
CA SER A 91 12.66 -38.19 -14.42
C SER A 91 11.77 -37.00 -14.12
N ALA A 92 11.99 -36.36 -12.97
CA ALA A 92 11.68 -34.96 -12.85
C ALA A 92 12.59 -34.28 -13.88
N THR A 93 12.14 -34.22 -15.13
CA THR A 93 12.50 -33.11 -15.99
C THR A 93 12.19 -31.90 -15.14
N GLY A 94 13.25 -31.29 -14.58
CA GLY A 94 13.16 -29.98 -14.01
C GLY A 94 12.60 -29.11 -15.12
N GLN A 95 11.29 -28.93 -15.11
CA GLN A 95 10.70 -27.77 -15.72
C GLN A 95 11.38 -26.64 -14.99
N THR A 96 12.37 -26.03 -15.65
CA THR A 96 12.57 -24.60 -15.48
C THR A 96 11.17 -24.03 -15.62
N VAL A 97 10.59 -23.62 -14.50
CA VAL A 97 9.37 -22.83 -14.52
C VAL A 97 9.78 -21.58 -15.27
N ALA A 98 9.55 -21.59 -16.59
CA ALA A 98 9.51 -20.36 -17.33
C ALA A 98 8.45 -19.54 -16.62
N ASN A 99 8.85 -18.40 -16.06
CA ASN A 99 7.99 -17.50 -15.32
C ASN A 99 6.97 -16.95 -16.33
N THR A 100 5.89 -17.70 -16.56
CA THR A 100 4.80 -17.34 -17.46
C THR A 100 3.68 -16.59 -16.73
N GLY A 101 3.85 -16.34 -15.42
CA GLY A 101 3.13 -15.30 -14.70
C GLY A 101 3.88 -13.98 -14.88
N SER A 102 3.13 -12.89 -15.09
CA SER A 102 3.65 -11.54 -15.35
C SER A 102 4.89 -11.23 -14.53
N ASP A 103 6.01 -10.90 -15.19
CA ASP A 103 7.25 -10.57 -14.50
C ASP A 103 7.08 -9.21 -13.82
N VAL A 104 6.55 -9.22 -12.59
CA VAL A 104 6.42 -8.04 -11.72
C VAL A 104 7.75 -7.29 -11.64
N SER A 105 8.88 -8.00 -11.70
CA SER A 105 10.20 -7.37 -11.72
C SER A 105 10.46 -6.61 -13.02
N ALA A 106 9.99 -7.09 -14.17
CA ALA A 106 10.07 -6.36 -15.44
C ALA A 106 9.17 -5.13 -15.42
N VAL A 107 7.94 -5.25 -14.92
CA VAL A 107 7.02 -4.12 -14.75
C VAL A 107 7.64 -3.07 -13.84
N ALA A 108 8.15 -3.48 -12.68
CA ALA A 108 8.83 -2.58 -11.75
C ALA A 108 10.03 -1.89 -12.41
N ARG A 109 10.95 -2.63 -13.05
CA ARG A 109 12.11 -2.04 -13.74
C ARG A 109 11.71 -0.99 -14.79
N LYS A 110 10.59 -1.19 -15.48
CA LYS A 110 10.07 -0.24 -16.47
C LYS A 110 9.50 1.02 -15.81
N VAL A 111 8.78 0.88 -14.70
CA VAL A 111 7.97 1.96 -14.11
C VAL A 111 8.72 2.76 -13.04
N LEU A 112 9.64 2.14 -12.31
CA LEU A 112 10.38 2.78 -11.20
C LEU A 112 11.04 4.13 -11.55
N PRO A 113 11.64 4.33 -12.74
CA PRO A 113 12.18 5.64 -13.15
C PRO A 113 11.15 6.77 -13.18
N SER A 114 9.86 6.44 -13.28
CA SER A 114 8.73 7.38 -13.33
C SER A 114 8.05 7.58 -11.98
N VAL A 115 8.56 6.99 -10.90
CA VAL A 115 8.01 7.10 -9.55
C VAL A 115 8.97 7.89 -8.68
N VAL A 116 8.41 8.80 -7.89
CA VAL A 116 9.16 9.65 -6.97
C VAL A 116 8.66 9.48 -5.55
N GLN A 117 9.50 9.81 -4.58
CA GLN A 117 9.08 10.11 -3.22
C GLN A 117 8.66 11.57 -3.13
N VAL A 118 7.66 11.86 -2.32
CA VAL A 118 7.22 13.21 -1.98
C VAL A 118 7.34 13.38 -0.46
N ASP A 119 8.24 14.25 -0.03
CA ASP A 119 8.46 14.62 1.36
C ASP A 119 7.90 16.01 1.61
N VAL A 120 7.03 16.09 2.62
CA VAL A 120 6.27 17.30 2.93
C VAL A 120 6.53 17.71 4.37
N THR A 121 6.98 18.94 4.55
CA THR A 121 7.04 19.56 5.88
C THR A 121 5.72 20.28 6.15
N THR A 122 5.06 19.92 7.24
CA THR A 122 3.83 20.59 7.72
C THR A 122 4.10 21.29 9.06
N ALA A 123 3.12 22.00 9.59
CA ALA A 123 3.23 22.62 10.92
C ALA A 123 3.33 21.57 12.06
N ASP A 124 2.80 20.36 11.83
CA ASP A 124 2.68 19.30 12.83
C ASP A 124 3.74 18.20 12.71
N GLY A 125 4.57 18.23 11.65
CA GLY A 125 5.65 17.26 11.43
C GLY A 125 6.02 17.08 9.96
N GLU A 126 6.48 15.88 9.62
CA GLU A 126 6.80 15.47 8.25
C GLU A 126 5.78 14.43 7.77
N ALA A 127 5.35 14.56 6.51
CA ALA A 127 4.53 13.60 5.81
C ALA A 127 5.29 13.05 4.60
N ILE A 128 5.09 11.76 4.29
CA ILE A 128 5.76 11.07 3.20
C ILE A 128 4.71 10.40 2.31
N GLY A 129 4.85 10.62 1.02
CA GLY A 129 4.08 9.95 -0.02
C GLY A 129 4.93 9.60 -1.23
N SER A 130 4.24 9.24 -2.29
CA SER A 130 4.81 8.95 -3.60
C SER A 130 4.18 9.86 -4.67
N GLY A 131 4.80 9.91 -5.83
CA GLY A 131 4.26 10.60 -7.00
C GLY A 131 4.59 9.89 -8.30
N VAL A 132 3.89 10.28 -9.36
CA VAL A 132 4.06 9.80 -10.73
C VAL A 132 4.53 10.95 -11.61
N ILE A 133 5.65 10.79 -12.28
CA ILE A 133 6.18 11.80 -13.22
C ILE A 133 5.29 11.83 -14.46
N LEU A 134 4.74 13.00 -14.80
CA LEU A 134 3.88 13.24 -15.96
C LEU A 134 4.63 13.86 -17.14
N SER A 135 5.75 14.53 -16.90
CA SER A 135 6.50 15.23 -17.95
C SER A 135 8.00 15.29 -17.68
N GLU A 136 8.80 15.46 -18.75
CA GLU A 136 10.26 15.51 -18.67
C GLU A 136 10.77 16.72 -17.88
N ASP A 137 9.97 17.80 -17.79
CA ASP A 137 10.29 19.06 -17.12
C ASP A 137 9.82 19.12 -15.65
N GLY A 138 9.30 18.02 -15.09
CA GLY A 138 9.07 17.93 -13.64
C GLY A 138 7.64 18.05 -13.15
N LYS A 139 6.64 17.91 -14.04
CA LYS A 139 5.24 17.80 -13.59
C LYS A 139 5.01 16.43 -12.96
N ILE A 140 4.46 16.41 -11.75
CA ILE A 140 4.30 15.19 -10.95
C ILE A 140 2.87 15.14 -10.40
N LEU A 141 2.24 13.99 -10.55
CA LEU A 141 0.94 13.66 -9.97
C LEU A 141 1.14 13.02 -8.60
N THR A 142 0.36 13.42 -7.60
CA THR A 142 0.30 12.78 -6.28
C THR A 142 -1.11 12.90 -5.71
N ASN A 143 -1.32 12.46 -4.47
CA ASN A 143 -2.59 12.67 -3.78
C ASN A 143 -2.64 14.04 -3.09
N ALA A 144 -3.83 14.62 -3.00
CA ALA A 144 -4.05 15.88 -2.30
C ALA A 144 -3.71 15.76 -0.81
N HIS A 145 -4.08 14.65 -0.16
CA HIS A 145 -3.76 14.45 1.27
C HIS A 145 -2.26 14.28 1.57
N VAL A 146 -1.43 13.96 0.56
CA VAL A 146 0.03 13.85 0.75
C VAL A 146 0.64 15.24 0.96
N VAL A 147 0.12 16.24 0.24
CA VAL A 147 0.61 17.62 0.27
C VAL A 147 -0.25 18.56 1.11
N ASP A 148 -1.22 18.01 1.84
CA ASP A 148 -2.08 18.79 2.72
C ASP A 148 -1.26 19.39 3.88
N GLY A 149 -1.53 20.65 4.20
CA GLY A 149 -0.79 21.40 5.23
C GLY A 149 0.69 21.67 4.91
N ALA A 150 1.15 21.47 3.66
CA ALA A 150 2.52 21.76 3.24
C ALA A 150 2.90 23.22 3.52
N VAL A 151 4.06 23.44 4.15
CA VAL A 151 4.62 24.76 4.41
C VAL A 151 5.75 25.03 3.42
N GLY A 152 5.46 25.84 2.39
CA GLY A 152 6.40 26.14 1.31
C GLY A 152 6.48 25.03 0.27
N ASP A 153 7.61 24.94 -0.44
CA ASP A 153 7.82 23.87 -1.42
C ASP A 153 7.96 22.50 -0.72
N VAL A 154 7.53 21.45 -1.42
CA VAL A 154 7.76 20.05 -1.05
C VAL A 154 9.10 19.57 -1.62
N GLU A 155 9.65 18.51 -1.06
CA GLU A 155 10.83 17.85 -1.63
C GLU A 155 10.40 16.60 -2.40
N VAL A 156 10.98 16.43 -3.58
CA VAL A 156 10.74 15.29 -4.46
C VAL A 156 12.06 14.56 -4.67
N THR A 157 12.10 13.27 -4.35
CA THR A 157 13.28 12.42 -4.57
C THR A 157 13.01 11.41 -5.67
N LEU A 158 13.83 11.42 -6.72
CA LEU A 158 13.77 10.46 -7.82
C LEU A 158 14.32 9.08 -7.40
N SER A 159 14.04 8.04 -8.20
CA SER A 159 14.55 6.69 -7.98
C SER A 159 16.09 6.55 -8.06
N ASP A 160 16.79 7.52 -8.65
CA ASP A 160 18.25 7.59 -8.67
C ASP A 160 18.86 8.37 -7.47
N GLY A 161 18.00 8.88 -6.59
CA GLY A 161 18.37 9.68 -5.42
C GLY A 161 18.51 11.19 -5.68
N THR A 162 18.31 11.65 -6.92
CA THR A 162 18.29 13.10 -7.23
C THR A 162 17.09 13.77 -6.57
N THR A 163 17.30 14.92 -5.93
CA THR A 163 16.25 15.66 -5.25
C THR A 163 15.91 16.98 -5.94
N TYR A 164 14.64 17.35 -5.90
CA TYR A 164 14.11 18.62 -6.39
C TYR A 164 13.19 19.25 -5.34
N ARG A 165 13.21 20.58 -5.26
CA ARG A 165 12.11 21.32 -4.62
C ARG A 165 10.96 21.42 -5.63
N ALA A 166 9.73 21.30 -5.16
CA ALA A 166 8.55 21.41 -6.00
C ALA A 166 7.46 22.27 -5.36
N SER A 167 6.82 23.12 -6.16
CA SER A 167 5.62 23.83 -5.74
C SER A 167 4.38 22.99 -6.06
N VAL A 168 3.34 23.13 -5.24
CA VAL A 168 1.99 22.61 -5.56
C VAL A 168 1.35 23.52 -6.60
N LEU A 169 1.13 23.03 -7.82
CA LEU A 169 0.44 23.76 -8.88
C LEU A 169 -1.06 23.89 -8.58
N GLY A 170 -1.64 22.82 -8.02
CA GLY A 170 -3.03 22.77 -7.60
C GLY A 170 -3.38 21.44 -6.95
N ALA A 171 -4.50 21.41 -6.24
CA ALA A 171 -5.02 20.20 -5.61
C ALA A 171 -6.56 20.21 -5.62
N ASP A 172 -7.14 19.08 -5.96
CA ASP A 172 -8.56 18.77 -5.76
C ASP A 172 -8.69 17.80 -4.58
N THR A 173 -9.15 18.32 -3.44
CA THR A 173 -9.34 17.52 -2.22
C THR A 173 -10.54 16.58 -2.29
N THR A 174 -11.49 16.82 -3.22
CA THR A 174 -12.64 15.93 -3.42
C THR A 174 -12.23 14.68 -4.20
N ALA A 175 -11.38 14.85 -5.21
CA ALA A 175 -10.82 13.76 -6.01
C ALA A 175 -9.56 13.14 -5.38
N ASP A 176 -8.98 13.77 -4.35
CA ASP A 176 -7.70 13.39 -3.72
C ASP A 176 -6.53 13.41 -4.71
N ILE A 177 -6.49 14.41 -5.59
CA ILE A 177 -5.45 14.57 -6.61
C ILE A 177 -4.74 15.91 -6.43
N ALA A 178 -3.42 15.91 -6.52
CA ALA A 178 -2.62 17.12 -6.57
C ALA A 178 -1.55 17.03 -7.66
N VAL A 179 -1.19 18.18 -8.21
CA VAL A 179 -0.13 18.31 -9.21
C VAL A 179 0.98 19.17 -8.65
N LEU A 180 2.20 18.68 -8.76
CA LEU A 180 3.42 19.34 -8.34
C LEU A 180 4.26 19.71 -9.56
N GLN A 181 5.09 20.74 -9.39
CA GLN A 181 6.09 21.14 -10.37
C GLN A 181 7.46 21.16 -9.72
N ALA A 182 8.31 20.20 -10.08
CA ALA A 182 9.71 20.19 -9.68
C ALA A 182 10.49 21.33 -10.38
N HIS A 183 11.20 22.13 -9.59
CA HIS A 183 11.92 23.29 -10.08
C HIS A 183 13.24 22.91 -10.76
N GLY A 184 13.43 23.38 -12.00
CA GLY A 184 14.67 23.14 -12.75
C GLY A 184 14.90 21.68 -13.16
N ALA A 185 13.88 20.82 -13.04
CA ALA A 185 13.93 19.46 -13.53
C ALA A 185 13.91 19.44 -15.07
N SER A 186 14.64 18.49 -15.65
CA SER A 186 14.65 18.23 -17.08
C SER A 186 15.14 16.81 -17.35
N GLY A 187 14.70 16.20 -18.46
CA GLY A 187 15.09 14.84 -18.82
C GLY A 187 14.55 13.76 -17.87
N LEU A 188 13.49 14.06 -17.11
CA LEU A 188 12.80 13.05 -16.32
C LEU A 188 12.16 12.00 -17.23
N THR A 189 11.81 10.83 -16.69
CA THR A 189 11.12 9.76 -17.44
C THR A 189 9.62 9.76 -17.10
N PRO A 190 8.73 10.27 -17.97
CA PRO A 190 7.30 10.26 -17.70
C PRO A 190 6.73 8.84 -17.70
N ALA A 191 5.76 8.60 -16.82
CA ALA A 191 5.02 7.35 -16.82
C ALA A 191 4.14 7.24 -18.08
N THR A 192 3.96 6.02 -18.59
CA THR A 192 2.94 5.76 -19.60
C THR A 192 1.58 5.66 -18.92
N LEU A 193 0.66 6.56 -19.23
CA LEU A 193 -0.71 6.52 -18.69
C LEU A 193 -1.58 5.60 -19.56
N GLY A 194 -2.27 4.66 -18.92
CA GLY A 194 -3.19 3.71 -19.57
C GLY A 194 -4.61 4.24 -19.66
N ASP A 195 -5.58 3.34 -19.70
CA ASP A 195 -7.02 3.63 -19.75
C ASP A 195 -7.73 2.87 -18.62
N SER A 196 -8.28 3.60 -17.66
CA SER A 196 -8.98 3.03 -16.51
C SER A 196 -10.39 2.52 -16.85
N ALA A 197 -11.01 3.01 -17.93
CA ALA A 197 -12.31 2.50 -18.39
C ALA A 197 -12.20 1.07 -18.95
N SER A 198 -11.00 0.64 -19.34
CA SER A 198 -10.74 -0.73 -19.83
C SER A 198 -10.44 -1.76 -18.73
N VAL A 199 -10.29 -1.29 -17.47
CA VAL A 199 -9.89 -2.12 -16.34
C VAL A 199 -10.97 -3.12 -15.96
N GLN A 200 -10.56 -4.35 -15.70
CA GLN A 200 -11.47 -5.45 -15.39
C GLN A 200 -11.11 -6.13 -14.07
N VAL A 201 -12.13 -6.60 -13.36
CA VAL A 201 -11.95 -7.43 -12.16
C VAL A 201 -11.19 -8.70 -12.51
N GLY A 202 -10.20 -9.05 -11.69
CA GLY A 202 -9.30 -10.18 -11.90
C GLY A 202 -8.03 -9.84 -12.70
N GLN A 203 -7.93 -8.63 -13.27
CA GLN A 203 -6.73 -8.18 -13.94
C GLN A 203 -5.57 -8.03 -12.95
N GLU A 204 -4.41 -8.58 -13.29
CA GLU A 204 -3.18 -8.41 -12.49
C GLU A 204 -2.71 -6.96 -12.49
N VAL A 205 -2.31 -6.49 -11.31
CA VAL A 205 -1.83 -5.13 -11.08
C VAL A 205 -0.61 -5.13 -10.16
N VAL A 206 0.20 -4.09 -10.32
CA VAL A 206 1.36 -3.81 -9.47
C VAL A 206 1.20 -2.42 -8.90
N ALA A 207 1.20 -2.30 -7.58
CA ALA A 207 1.26 -1.01 -6.89
C ALA A 207 2.72 -0.69 -6.56
N ILE A 208 3.14 0.52 -6.92
CA ILE A 208 4.50 0.99 -6.71
C ILE A 208 4.45 2.25 -5.85
N GLY A 209 5.35 2.33 -4.87
CA GLY A 209 5.61 3.53 -4.10
C GLY A 209 7.11 3.71 -3.84
N SER A 210 7.47 4.85 -3.30
CA SER A 210 8.84 5.20 -2.92
C SER A 210 8.91 5.71 -1.48
N PRO A 211 8.53 4.92 -0.45
CA PRO A 211 8.75 5.35 0.92
C PRO A 211 10.24 5.32 1.28
N ALA A 212 10.76 6.41 1.84
CA ALA A 212 12.09 6.52 2.45
C ALA A 212 13.32 6.25 1.56
N GLY A 213 13.23 6.51 0.26
CA GLY A 213 14.32 7.01 -0.59
C GLY A 213 15.32 5.98 -1.09
N LEU A 214 15.36 4.79 -0.49
CA LEU A 214 16.40 3.79 -0.79
C LEU A 214 15.85 2.42 -1.22
N GLN A 215 14.55 2.16 -1.04
CA GLN A 215 13.90 0.93 -1.49
C GLN A 215 12.45 1.24 -1.87
N ASN A 216 12.18 1.39 -3.18
CA ASN A 216 10.81 1.43 -3.66
C ASN A 216 10.03 0.20 -3.18
N THR A 217 8.77 0.42 -2.79
CA THR A 217 7.88 -0.66 -2.41
C THR A 217 7.10 -1.08 -3.64
N VAL A 218 7.22 -2.35 -4.00
CA VAL A 218 6.48 -2.97 -5.12
C VAL A 218 5.63 -4.07 -4.53
N THR A 219 4.32 -3.97 -4.72
CA THR A 219 3.35 -4.99 -4.29
C THR A 219 2.51 -5.39 -5.49
N SER A 220 2.13 -6.66 -5.57
CA SER A 220 1.31 -7.18 -6.66
C SER A 220 -0.01 -7.72 -6.13
N GLY A 221 -1.02 -7.66 -6.97
CA GLY A 221 -2.34 -8.19 -6.68
C GLY A 221 -3.18 -8.23 -7.95
N ILE A 222 -4.49 -8.20 -7.77
CA ILE A 222 -5.47 -8.07 -8.83
C ILE A 222 -6.39 -6.88 -8.58
N VAL A 223 -7.16 -6.51 -9.60
CA VAL A 223 -8.35 -5.68 -9.45
C VAL A 223 -9.43 -6.52 -8.78
N SER A 224 -9.79 -6.17 -7.55
CA SER A 224 -10.81 -6.84 -6.76
C SER A 224 -12.21 -6.31 -7.05
N ALA A 225 -12.32 -5.04 -7.45
CA ALA A 225 -13.55 -4.42 -7.94
C ALA A 225 -13.23 -3.15 -8.72
N VAL A 226 -14.11 -2.79 -9.65
CA VAL A 226 -14.18 -1.46 -10.25
C VAL A 226 -15.39 -0.72 -9.69
N ASP A 227 -15.42 0.60 -9.91
CA ASP A 227 -16.55 1.46 -9.56
C ASP A 227 -16.94 1.47 -8.07
N ARG A 228 -15.95 1.45 -7.17
CA ARG A 228 -16.21 1.53 -5.72
C ARG A 228 -16.43 2.96 -5.28
N HIS A 229 -17.68 3.31 -5.04
CA HIS A 229 -18.04 4.63 -4.53
C HIS A 229 -17.64 4.78 -3.04
N LEU A 230 -16.55 5.50 -2.76
CA LEU A 230 -15.98 5.55 -1.41
C LEU A 230 -16.85 6.34 -0.42
N SER A 231 -17.63 7.31 -0.92
CA SER A 231 -18.64 8.04 -0.13
C SER A 231 -19.71 7.12 0.49
N GLU A 232 -19.94 5.94 -0.09
CA GLU A 232 -20.89 4.94 0.41
C GLU A 232 -20.30 4.00 1.46
N LEU A 233 -18.99 3.72 1.39
CA LEU A 233 -18.30 2.95 2.44
C LEU A 233 -18.36 3.69 3.78
N ASN A 234 -18.25 5.02 3.72
CA ASN A 234 -18.40 5.89 4.89
C ASN A 234 -19.81 5.84 5.48
N ARG A 235 -20.86 5.81 4.64
CA ARG A 235 -22.27 5.72 5.10
C ARG A 235 -22.63 4.35 5.67
N ARG A 236 -21.96 3.27 5.24
CA ARG A 236 -22.17 1.92 5.80
C ARG A 236 -21.59 1.73 7.20
N GLN A 237 -20.75 2.64 7.70
CA GLN A 237 -20.31 2.63 9.12
C GLN A 237 -21.46 2.78 10.11
N GLU A 238 -22.56 3.41 9.70
CA GLU A 238 -23.74 3.58 10.55
C GLU A 238 -24.65 2.33 10.57
N GLN A 239 -24.42 1.37 9.67
CA GLN A 239 -25.17 0.12 9.65
C GLN A 239 -24.43 -0.99 10.41
N PRO A 240 -25.09 -1.71 11.33
CA PRO A 240 -24.51 -2.86 11.99
C PRO A 240 -24.09 -3.91 10.95
N SER A 241 -22.80 -4.25 10.91
CA SER A 241 -22.31 -5.36 10.08
C SER A 241 -23.02 -6.66 10.46
N PRO A 242 -23.50 -7.47 9.50
CA PRO A 242 -24.15 -8.76 9.78
C PRO A 242 -23.20 -9.79 10.39
N PHE A 243 -21.89 -9.52 10.35
CA PHE A 243 -20.84 -10.35 10.94
C PHE A 243 -20.37 -9.91 12.33
N GLY A 244 -21.02 -8.89 12.93
CA GLY A 244 -20.68 -8.41 14.27
C GLY A 244 -19.32 -7.72 14.32
N GLY A 245 -19.32 -6.40 14.17
CA GLY A 245 -18.13 -5.57 14.30
C GLY A 245 -18.35 -4.19 13.69
N ARG A 246 -18.04 -3.14 14.45
CA ARG A 246 -17.90 -1.79 13.88
C ARG A 246 -16.50 -1.73 13.29
N GLN A 247 -16.40 -1.80 11.96
CA GLN A 247 -15.17 -1.43 11.26
C GLN A 247 -15.18 0.10 11.20
N ALA A 248 -14.54 0.73 12.18
CA ALA A 248 -14.33 2.17 12.16
C ALA A 248 -13.25 2.46 11.11
N PHE A 249 -13.60 3.20 10.05
CA PHE A 249 -12.60 3.95 9.32
C PHE A 249 -12.54 5.31 10.04
N ASP A 250 -11.40 5.64 10.64
CA ASP A 250 -11.26 6.89 11.39
C ASP A 250 -11.54 8.06 10.44
N GLN A 251 -12.58 8.82 10.79
CA GLN A 251 -13.14 9.87 9.95
C GLN A 251 -12.36 11.17 10.15
N ALA A 252 -11.55 11.55 9.16
CA ALA A 252 -11.12 12.93 9.01
C ALA A 252 -12.18 13.69 8.18
N ALA A 253 -12.68 14.81 8.69
CA ALA A 253 -13.54 15.72 7.94
C ALA A 253 -12.82 16.14 6.64
N GLY A 254 -13.51 16.11 5.48
CA GLY A 254 -12.88 16.31 4.17
C GLY A 254 -12.56 15.01 3.41
N THR A 255 -13.22 13.91 3.75
CA THR A 255 -13.01 12.62 3.08
C THR A 255 -13.33 12.71 1.57
N PRO A 256 -12.39 12.37 0.67
CA PRO A 256 -12.59 12.35 -0.76
C PRO A 256 -13.85 11.57 -1.17
N SER A 257 -14.44 11.96 -2.29
CA SER A 257 -15.63 11.31 -2.84
C SER A 257 -15.39 11.01 -4.31
N TYR A 258 -14.56 10.00 -4.55
CA TYR A 258 -14.33 9.46 -5.89
C TYR A 258 -14.78 8.00 -5.98
N THR A 259 -14.86 7.54 -7.22
CA THR A 259 -15.16 6.16 -7.59
C THR A 259 -13.84 5.44 -7.78
N ALA A 260 -13.53 4.45 -6.95
CA ALA A 260 -12.21 3.84 -6.89
C ALA A 260 -12.12 2.50 -7.62
N ILE A 261 -10.90 2.19 -8.09
CA ILE A 261 -10.46 0.83 -8.34
C ILE A 261 -10.08 0.22 -6.99
N GLN A 262 -10.64 -0.94 -6.67
CA GLN A 262 -10.24 -1.72 -5.48
C GLN A 262 -9.25 -2.80 -5.89
N THR A 263 -8.20 -2.99 -5.11
CA THR A 263 -7.19 -4.03 -5.31
C THR A 263 -6.87 -4.75 -4.00
N ASP A 264 -6.36 -5.98 -4.10
CA ASP A 264 -5.75 -6.70 -2.98
C ASP A 264 -4.22 -6.53 -2.92
N ALA A 265 -3.62 -5.81 -3.88
CA ALA A 265 -2.24 -5.35 -3.77
C ALA A 265 -2.10 -4.51 -2.51
N SER A 266 -1.03 -4.72 -1.75
CA SER A 266 -0.88 -4.05 -0.45
C SER A 266 -0.63 -2.55 -0.64
N ILE A 267 -1.59 -1.74 -0.18
CA ILE A 267 -1.54 -0.28 -0.11
C ILE A 267 -1.38 0.16 1.35
N ASN A 268 -0.37 0.98 1.64
CA ASN A 268 0.03 1.42 2.99
C ASN A 268 0.52 2.87 2.97
N HIS A 269 0.73 3.48 4.14
CA HIS A 269 1.41 4.78 4.23
C HIS A 269 2.75 4.74 3.46
N GLY A 270 2.93 5.71 2.56
CA GLY A 270 4.11 5.86 1.72
C GLY A 270 3.98 5.41 0.26
N ASN A 271 2.99 4.58 -0.11
CA ASN A 271 2.67 4.34 -1.53
C ASN A 271 1.47 5.16 -2.04
N SER A 272 0.79 5.90 -1.16
CA SER A 272 -0.15 6.97 -1.52
C SER A 272 0.48 7.93 -2.52
N GLY A 273 -0.21 8.20 -3.62
CA GLY A 273 0.22 9.08 -4.71
C GLY A 273 1.09 8.37 -5.76
N GLY A 274 1.55 7.14 -5.48
CA GLY A 274 2.26 6.30 -6.44
C GLY A 274 1.31 5.57 -7.40
N PRO A 275 1.84 4.94 -8.47
CA PRO A 275 0.99 4.34 -9.49
C PRO A 275 0.50 2.94 -9.11
N LEU A 276 -0.74 2.64 -9.51
CA LEU A 276 -1.23 1.30 -9.76
C LEU A 276 -1.09 1.03 -11.26
N VAL A 277 -0.30 0.03 -11.64
CA VAL A 277 -0.02 -0.28 -13.05
C VAL A 277 -0.51 -1.65 -13.47
N ASN A 278 -0.85 -1.78 -14.76
CA ASN A 278 -1.12 -3.08 -15.38
C ASN A 278 0.19 -3.82 -15.71
N THR A 279 0.07 -5.03 -16.26
CA THR A 279 1.22 -5.89 -16.62
C THR A 279 2.06 -5.34 -17.78
N SER A 280 1.56 -4.35 -18.52
CA SER A 280 2.31 -3.59 -19.52
C SER A 280 3.11 -2.43 -18.91
N GLY A 281 2.95 -2.15 -17.61
CA GLY A 281 3.55 -0.99 -16.94
C GLY A 281 2.87 0.34 -17.26
N GLU A 282 1.60 0.31 -17.67
CA GLU A 282 0.80 1.51 -17.88
C GLU A 282 0.04 1.84 -16.59
N VAL A 283 0.05 3.11 -16.19
CA VAL A 283 -0.66 3.59 -15.01
C VAL A 283 -2.16 3.54 -15.28
N ILE A 284 -2.87 2.74 -14.49
CA ILE A 284 -4.34 2.61 -14.55
C ILE A 284 -5.03 3.26 -13.34
N GLY A 285 -4.27 3.61 -12.31
CA GLY A 285 -4.77 4.43 -11.20
C GLY A 285 -3.66 4.97 -10.31
N ILE A 286 -4.05 5.81 -9.35
CA ILE A 286 -3.16 6.40 -8.34
C ILE A 286 -3.53 5.83 -6.98
N ASN A 287 -2.61 5.12 -6.34
CA ASN A 287 -2.82 4.48 -5.05
C ASN A 287 -3.22 5.52 -4.00
N SER A 288 -4.25 5.23 -3.20
CA SER A 288 -4.66 6.08 -2.07
C SER A 288 -4.76 5.24 -0.80
N ALA A 289 -3.91 5.55 0.18
CA ALA A 289 -3.87 4.87 1.47
C ALA A 289 -4.89 5.42 2.48
N MET A 290 -5.68 6.44 2.11
CA MET A 290 -6.57 7.16 3.02
C MET A 290 -7.66 6.28 3.65
N TYR A 291 -8.00 5.16 3.02
CA TYR A 291 -9.08 4.25 3.45
C TYR A 291 -8.56 2.92 4.01
N SER A 292 -7.37 2.91 4.61
CA SER A 292 -6.90 1.74 5.34
C SER A 292 -7.69 1.58 6.66
N PRO A 293 -8.49 0.52 6.85
CA PRO A 293 -9.30 0.31 8.06
C PRO A 293 -8.46 -0.03 9.31
N SER A 294 -7.13 -0.11 9.17
CA SER A 294 -6.16 -0.39 10.23
C SER A 294 -4.83 0.31 9.95
N SER A 295 -3.91 0.31 10.93
CA SER A 295 -2.54 0.83 10.81
C SER A 295 -1.64 0.11 9.77
N GLY A 296 -2.23 -0.75 8.94
CA GLY A 296 -1.59 -1.45 7.83
C GLY A 296 -2.63 -2.15 6.95
N SER A 297 -2.20 -2.58 5.76
CA SER A 297 -3.03 -3.21 4.74
C SER A 297 -3.61 -4.54 5.22
N ILE A 298 -4.90 -4.74 4.97
CA ILE A 298 -5.60 -6.02 5.18
C ILE A 298 -6.01 -6.68 3.85
N GLY A 299 -5.33 -6.34 2.75
CA GLY A 299 -5.68 -6.81 1.40
C GLY A 299 -6.89 -6.07 0.79
N ILE A 300 -7.16 -4.86 1.27
CA ILE A 300 -8.14 -3.95 0.68
C ILE A 300 -7.42 -2.61 0.45
N GLY A 301 -7.04 -2.37 -0.80
CA GLY A 301 -6.45 -1.13 -1.27
C GLY A 301 -7.36 -0.43 -2.27
N PHE A 302 -7.20 0.89 -2.41
CA PHE A 302 -7.95 1.71 -3.34
C PHE A 302 -6.99 2.53 -4.20
N ALA A 303 -7.40 2.77 -5.45
CA ALA A 303 -6.72 3.66 -6.36
C ALA A 303 -7.75 4.54 -7.10
N ILE A 304 -7.39 5.80 -7.29
CA ILE A 304 -8.15 6.75 -8.10
C ILE A 304 -7.94 6.36 -9.57
N PRO A 305 -9.00 6.15 -10.38
CA PRO A 305 -8.88 5.82 -11.80
C PRO A 305 -8.02 6.84 -12.54
N ILE A 306 -7.13 6.37 -13.44
CA ILE A 306 -6.21 7.29 -14.12
C ILE A 306 -6.92 8.30 -15.01
N ASP A 307 -8.07 7.96 -15.59
CA ASP A 307 -8.80 8.90 -16.45
C ASP A 307 -9.44 10.04 -15.66
N ASP A 308 -9.91 9.77 -14.44
CA ASP A 308 -10.35 10.80 -13.51
C ASP A 308 -9.18 11.71 -13.13
N ALA A 309 -8.02 11.13 -12.80
CA ALA A 309 -6.83 11.90 -12.47
C ALA A 309 -6.35 12.78 -13.64
N LYS A 310 -6.37 12.28 -14.88
CA LYS A 310 -6.06 13.09 -16.08
C LYS A 310 -7.00 14.29 -16.20
N ALA A 311 -8.30 14.08 -16.03
CA ALA A 311 -9.28 15.18 -16.11
C ALA A 311 -9.02 16.25 -15.05
N ILE A 312 -8.64 15.86 -13.83
CA ILE A 312 -8.28 16.81 -12.77
C ILE A 312 -6.97 17.54 -13.07
N VAL A 313 -5.96 16.85 -13.61
CA VAL A 313 -4.70 17.47 -14.06
C VAL A 313 -5.01 18.54 -15.11
N ASP A 314 -5.82 18.21 -16.12
CA ASP A 314 -6.23 19.16 -17.16
C ASP A 314 -6.96 20.37 -16.57
N ASN A 315 -7.84 20.16 -15.59
CA ASN A 315 -8.56 21.24 -14.92
C ASN A 315 -7.61 22.17 -14.14
N ILE A 316 -6.66 21.60 -13.39
CA ILE A 316 -5.65 22.35 -12.64
C ILE A 316 -4.79 23.18 -13.59
N GLU A 317 -4.40 22.60 -14.73
CA GLU A 317 -3.58 23.30 -15.74
C GLU A 317 -4.34 24.45 -16.43
N ASN A 318 -5.65 24.28 -16.62
CA ASN A 318 -6.50 25.29 -17.24
C ASN A 318 -7.10 26.29 -16.23
N GLY A 319 -6.92 26.06 -14.92
CA GLY A 319 -7.46 26.89 -13.85
C GLY A 319 -8.98 26.86 -13.75
N THR A 320 -9.60 25.71 -14.05
CA THR A 320 -11.07 25.50 -14.11
C THR A 320 -11.59 24.62 -13.01
#